data_AF-A0A7W1F9R9-F1
#
_entry.id   AF-A0A7W1F9R9-F1
#
_cell.length_a   1.000
_cell.length_b   1.000
_cell.length_c   1.000
_cell.angle_alpha   90.00
_cell.angle_beta   90.00
_cell.angle_gamma   90.00
#
_symmetry.space_group_name_H-M   'P 1'
#
loop_
_entity.id
_entity.type
_entity.pdbx_description
1 polymer ?
#
loop_
_entity_poly.entity_id
_entity_poly.type
_entity_poly.pdbx_seq_one_letter_code
_entity_poly.pdbx_strand_id
1 'polypeptide(L)'
;MSATSGDVLLAGRDALQRHAWDEAYDGLAQADRHGGLPPEGLQLLAEAAWFSSRPNVVLEVLERASKAYLDAGDRASAAMMAFRVAEQYGMRMTMPMAGGWIARAEELAAGDPTMPVHGYLAYIRGSMALHQHDFDAATACFDEALAIAARTGDRDLAARSLHDKGRVLCWNGRLAEGLALMDEAMVAAVAGDLHPAAAGYVYCSMIDVCSHLGDYRRSAEWTAATARLCERLQIPGFTGICRVHRAELLRLHGNWPDAEEQARLACDELPKSNFVFGLGHAFYEIAEVRRRMGDLDAAEAAYGRANEFGLEPEPGLSLLRMAQGRPAAAAAGLERLLNEEVKDPLTRLRLLVAQADVAMAIGVLETAASASNELDGIVKQLESVALHAVAARVRGALRLTQGDPRSAIAELRRARDGWQEIDAPYEVAEVRVLLGRAYLAVGEGEAAVMELRTANATFEHLGATLAAESTA
;
A
#
# COMPACT_ATOMS: atom_id res chain seq x y z
N MET A 1 -44.81 -2.32 -20.69
CA MET A 1 -44.03 -2.92 -21.77
C MET A 1 -42.79 -3.49 -21.13
N SER A 2 -42.51 -4.79 -21.29
CA SER A 2 -41.27 -5.38 -20.78
C SER A 2 -40.10 -4.78 -21.55
N ALA A 3 -39.06 -4.30 -20.86
CA ALA A 3 -37.84 -3.82 -21.51
C ALA A 3 -37.24 -4.94 -22.38
N THR A 4 -36.74 -4.62 -23.56
CA THR A 4 -36.07 -5.60 -24.41
C THR A 4 -34.68 -5.91 -23.86
N SER A 5 -34.08 -7.04 -24.26
CA SER A 5 -32.70 -7.37 -23.86
C SER A 5 -31.71 -6.26 -24.23
N GLY A 6 -31.88 -5.63 -25.40
CA GLY A 6 -31.06 -4.49 -25.82
C GLY A 6 -31.19 -3.25 -24.92
N ASP A 7 -32.40 -2.94 -24.45
CA ASP A 7 -32.64 -1.80 -23.55
C ASP A 7 -31.96 -2.01 -22.18
N VAL A 8 -31.99 -3.24 -21.67
CA VAL A 8 -31.32 -3.61 -20.41
C VAL A 8 -29.80 -3.45 -20.53
N LEU A 9 -29.19 -3.92 -21.62
CA LEU A 9 -27.74 -3.81 -21.81
C LEU A 9 -27.29 -2.34 -21.94
N LEU A 10 -28.07 -1.53 -22.63
CA LEU A 10 -27.80 -0.09 -22.76
C LEU A 10 -27.89 0.61 -21.40
N ALA A 11 -28.95 0.33 -20.63
CA ALA A 11 -29.11 0.90 -19.29
C ALA A 11 -27.99 0.46 -18.33
N GLY A 12 -27.62 -0.83 -18.35
CA GLY A 12 -26.52 -1.35 -17.55
C GLY A 12 -25.18 -0.70 -17.90
N ARG A 13 -24.89 -0.53 -19.19
CA ARG A 13 -23.66 0.15 -19.66
C ARG A 13 -23.63 1.62 -19.27
N ASP A 14 -24.75 2.32 -19.43
CA ASP A 14 -24.87 3.73 -19.02
C ASP A 14 -24.65 3.87 -17.51
N ALA A 15 -25.28 3.02 -16.70
CA ALA A 15 -25.07 3.02 -15.25
C ALA A 15 -23.61 2.73 -14.85
N LEU A 16 -22.93 1.77 -15.49
CA LEU A 16 -21.50 1.51 -15.30
C LEU A 16 -20.63 2.71 -15.67
N GLN A 17 -20.91 3.36 -16.81
CA GLN A 17 -20.16 4.53 -17.30
C GLN A 17 -20.31 5.74 -16.36
N ARG A 18 -21.47 5.90 -15.73
CA ARG A 18 -21.75 6.93 -14.71
C ARG A 18 -21.32 6.52 -13.29
N HIS A 19 -20.71 5.34 -13.14
CA HIS A 19 -20.31 4.75 -11.86
C HIS A 19 -21.47 4.47 -10.88
N ALA A 20 -22.71 4.37 -11.39
CA ALA A 20 -23.87 3.91 -10.64
C ALA A 20 -23.88 2.37 -10.58
N TRP A 21 -22.87 1.79 -9.94
CA TRP A 21 -22.59 0.35 -9.98
C TRP A 21 -23.70 -0.51 -9.37
N ASP A 22 -24.31 -0.06 -8.28
CA ASP A 22 -25.45 -0.75 -7.68
C ASP A 22 -26.69 -0.73 -8.58
N GLU A 23 -26.95 0.40 -9.25
CA GLU A 23 -28.04 0.53 -10.24
C GLU A 23 -27.82 -0.44 -11.41
N ALA A 24 -26.58 -0.48 -11.93
CA ALA A 24 -26.21 -1.41 -12.99
C ALA A 24 -26.40 -2.87 -12.56
N TYR A 25 -25.93 -3.21 -11.36
CA TYR A 25 -26.04 -4.56 -10.82
C TYR A 25 -27.50 -4.98 -10.66
N ASP A 26 -28.33 -4.16 -10.00
CA ASP A 26 -29.71 -4.49 -9.72
C ASP A 26 -30.52 -4.71 -11.01
N GLY A 27 -30.32 -3.82 -12.00
CA GLY A 27 -30.97 -3.92 -13.31
C GLY A 27 -30.54 -5.16 -14.08
N LEU A 28 -29.23 -5.40 -14.21
CA LEU A 28 -28.68 -6.55 -14.94
C LEU A 28 -29.02 -7.87 -14.24
N ALA A 29 -28.91 -7.94 -12.91
CA ALA A 29 -29.24 -9.14 -12.14
C ALA A 29 -30.74 -9.46 -12.21
N GLN A 30 -31.61 -8.43 -12.23
CA GLN A 30 -33.03 -8.64 -12.44
C GLN A 30 -33.31 -9.22 -13.82
N ALA A 31 -32.71 -8.67 -14.87
CA ALA A 31 -32.89 -9.19 -16.23
C ALA A 31 -32.38 -10.63 -16.39
N ASP A 32 -31.22 -10.94 -15.79
CA ASP A 32 -30.65 -12.29 -15.79
C ASP A 32 -31.63 -13.32 -15.19
N ARG A 33 -32.28 -12.96 -14.07
CA ARG A 33 -33.30 -13.82 -13.43
C ARG A 33 -34.56 -14.05 -14.28
N HIS A 34 -34.93 -13.10 -15.15
CA HIS A 34 -36.22 -13.12 -15.86
C HIS A 34 -36.15 -13.61 -17.32
N GLY A 35 -34.95 -13.81 -17.86
CA GLY A 35 -34.79 -14.31 -19.23
C GLY A 35 -33.39 -14.76 -19.61
N GLY A 36 -32.44 -14.71 -18.68
CA GLY A 36 -31.01 -14.87 -18.95
C GLY A 36 -30.43 -13.67 -19.69
N LEU A 37 -29.15 -13.38 -19.44
CA LEU A 37 -28.40 -12.41 -20.21
C LEU A 37 -27.64 -13.07 -21.38
N PRO A 38 -27.48 -12.38 -22.52
CA PRO A 38 -26.49 -12.78 -23.52
C PRO A 38 -25.07 -12.66 -22.96
N PRO A 39 -24.05 -13.23 -23.62
CA PRO A 39 -22.66 -13.22 -23.13
C PRO A 39 -22.16 -11.83 -22.72
N GLU A 40 -22.46 -10.79 -23.51
CA GLU A 40 -22.07 -9.40 -23.24
C GLU A 40 -22.76 -8.86 -21.99
N GLY A 41 -24.02 -9.26 -21.75
CA GLY A 41 -24.75 -8.89 -20.55
C GLY A 41 -24.20 -9.54 -19.30
N LEU A 42 -23.78 -10.81 -19.39
CA LEU A 42 -23.10 -11.48 -18.28
C LEU A 42 -21.78 -10.76 -17.94
N GLN A 43 -21.03 -10.31 -18.95
CA GLN A 43 -19.82 -9.53 -18.71
C GLN A 43 -20.10 -8.21 -17.96
N LEU A 44 -21.13 -7.45 -18.38
CA LEU A 44 -21.54 -6.23 -17.68
C LEU A 44 -22.02 -6.52 -16.25
N LEU A 45 -22.74 -7.62 -16.05
CA LEU A 45 -23.21 -8.04 -14.72
C LEU A 45 -22.03 -8.39 -13.79
N ALA A 46 -21.02 -9.09 -14.31
CA ALA A 46 -19.81 -9.39 -13.56
C ALA A 46 -19.07 -8.12 -13.14
N GLU A 47 -18.95 -7.15 -14.04
CA GLU A 47 -18.33 -5.84 -13.77
C GLU A 47 -19.10 -5.06 -12.69
N ALA A 48 -20.43 -4.97 -12.83
CA ALA A 48 -21.27 -4.30 -11.84
C ALA A 48 -21.22 -5.00 -10.47
N ALA A 49 -21.21 -6.33 -10.45
CA ALA A 49 -21.07 -7.12 -9.23
C ALA A 49 -19.70 -6.89 -8.56
N TRP A 50 -18.63 -6.74 -9.34
CA TRP A 50 -17.29 -6.47 -8.82
C TRP A 50 -17.24 -5.13 -8.10
N PHE A 51 -17.67 -4.06 -8.77
CA PHE A 51 -17.64 -2.72 -8.20
C PHE A 51 -18.62 -2.51 -7.04
N SER A 52 -19.66 -3.34 -6.95
CA SER A 52 -20.62 -3.29 -5.86
C SER A 52 -20.30 -4.27 -4.71
N SER A 53 -19.06 -4.77 -4.63
CA SER A 53 -18.59 -5.70 -3.59
C SER A 53 -19.45 -6.96 -3.45
N ARG A 54 -19.78 -7.61 -4.58
CA ARG A 54 -20.51 -8.90 -4.63
C ARG A 54 -19.62 -10.01 -5.20
N PRO A 55 -18.50 -10.35 -4.54
CA PRO A 55 -17.43 -11.17 -5.12
C PRO A 55 -17.88 -12.60 -5.47
N ASN A 56 -18.86 -13.17 -4.76
CA ASN A 56 -19.37 -14.51 -5.09
C ASN A 56 -20.15 -14.53 -6.40
N VAL A 57 -20.86 -13.44 -6.73
CA VAL A 57 -21.59 -13.31 -7.99
C VAL A 57 -20.62 -13.14 -9.16
N VAL A 58 -19.52 -12.40 -8.96
CA VAL A 58 -18.51 -12.17 -10.01
C VAL A 58 -18.00 -13.48 -10.59
N LEU A 59 -17.56 -14.41 -9.74
CA LEU A 59 -17.04 -15.71 -10.21
C LEU A 59 -18.09 -16.48 -11.00
N GLU A 60 -19.28 -16.68 -10.41
CA GLU A 60 -20.37 -17.43 -11.05
C GLU A 60 -20.72 -16.84 -12.43
N VAL A 61 -20.83 -15.52 -12.52
CA VAL A 61 -21.22 -14.84 -13.76
C VAL A 61 -20.11 -14.90 -14.81
N LEU A 62 -18.83 -14.77 -14.43
CA LEU A 62 -17.71 -14.89 -15.37
C LEU A 62 -17.57 -16.31 -15.94
N GLU A 63 -17.78 -17.34 -15.12
CA GLU A 63 -17.79 -18.73 -15.58
C GLU A 63 -18.91 -18.96 -16.61
N ARG A 64 -20.11 -18.45 -16.31
CA ARG A 64 -21.26 -18.47 -17.23
C ARG A 64 -20.96 -17.69 -18.51
N ALA A 65 -20.33 -16.52 -18.42
CA ALA A 65 -19.96 -15.71 -19.57
C ALA A 65 -18.95 -16.44 -20.47
N SER A 66 -17.92 -17.07 -19.89
CA SER A 66 -16.94 -17.85 -20.67
C SER A 66 -17.61 -18.98 -21.44
N LYS A 67 -18.51 -19.73 -20.79
CA LYS A 67 -19.28 -20.77 -21.47
C LYS A 67 -20.18 -20.20 -22.56
N ALA A 68 -20.90 -19.11 -22.29
CA ALA A 68 -21.84 -18.53 -23.23
C ALA A 68 -21.14 -18.00 -24.50
N TYR A 69 -19.99 -17.35 -24.36
CA TYR A 69 -19.16 -16.94 -25.51
C TYR A 69 -18.64 -18.15 -26.31
N LEU A 70 -18.23 -19.23 -25.62
CA LEU A 70 -17.77 -20.44 -26.29
C LEU A 70 -18.89 -21.12 -27.07
N ASP A 71 -20.09 -21.23 -26.49
CA ASP A 71 -21.26 -21.80 -27.14
C ASP A 71 -21.71 -20.94 -28.35
N ALA A 72 -21.44 -19.62 -28.32
CA ALA A 72 -21.66 -18.69 -29.42
C ALA A 72 -20.53 -18.70 -30.48
N GLY A 73 -19.45 -19.45 -30.27
CA GLY A 73 -18.29 -19.53 -31.17
C GLY A 73 -17.27 -18.40 -31.03
N ASP A 74 -17.48 -17.45 -30.13
CA ASP A 74 -16.50 -16.40 -29.82
C ASP A 74 -15.45 -16.91 -28.82
N ARG A 75 -14.46 -17.61 -29.35
CA ARG A 75 -13.36 -18.16 -28.56
C ARG A 75 -12.50 -17.09 -27.88
N ALA A 76 -12.36 -15.92 -28.50
CA ALA A 76 -11.51 -14.85 -27.97
C ALA A 76 -12.11 -14.28 -26.68
N SER A 77 -13.40 -13.96 -26.68
CA SER A 77 -14.11 -13.49 -25.49
C SER A 77 -14.23 -14.59 -24.43
N ALA A 78 -14.45 -15.84 -24.84
CA ALA A 78 -14.47 -16.98 -23.92
C ALA A 78 -13.13 -17.14 -23.16
N ALA A 79 -12.00 -17.00 -23.87
CA ALA A 79 -10.67 -17.07 -23.29
C ALA A 79 -10.40 -15.88 -22.34
N MET A 80 -10.82 -14.67 -22.73
CA MET A 80 -10.71 -13.49 -21.86
C MET A 80 -11.50 -13.69 -20.56
N MET A 81 -12.74 -14.19 -20.63
CA MET A 81 -13.54 -14.47 -19.43
C MET A 81 -12.91 -15.55 -18.57
N ALA A 82 -12.34 -16.62 -19.17
CA ALA A 82 -11.60 -17.63 -18.42
C ALA A 82 -10.38 -17.04 -17.69
N PHE A 83 -9.64 -16.13 -18.32
CA PHE A 83 -8.56 -15.37 -17.66
C PHE A 83 -9.11 -14.52 -16.50
N ARG A 84 -10.23 -13.82 -16.67
CA ARG A 84 -10.84 -13.03 -15.58
C ARG A 84 -11.27 -13.90 -14.40
N VAL A 85 -11.76 -15.12 -14.64
CA VAL A 85 -12.01 -16.09 -13.55
C VAL A 85 -10.71 -16.45 -12.83
N ALA A 86 -9.62 -16.69 -13.56
CA ALA A 86 -8.32 -16.94 -12.96
C ALA A 86 -7.83 -15.76 -12.10
N GLU A 87 -7.98 -14.53 -12.58
CA GLU A 87 -7.63 -13.30 -11.85
C GLU A 87 -8.38 -13.23 -10.51
N GLN A 88 -9.68 -13.56 -10.49
CA GLN A 88 -10.51 -13.60 -9.28
C GLN A 88 -10.06 -14.66 -8.27
N TYR A 89 -9.68 -15.85 -8.74
CA TYR A 89 -9.10 -16.88 -7.86
C TYR A 89 -7.70 -16.51 -7.36
N GLY A 90 -6.91 -15.82 -8.17
CA GLY A 90 -5.60 -15.29 -7.78
C GLY A 90 -5.72 -14.30 -6.62
N MET A 91 -6.67 -13.36 -6.70
CA MET A 91 -6.94 -12.39 -5.62
C MET A 91 -7.36 -13.06 -4.30
N ARG A 92 -7.94 -14.26 -4.36
CA ARG A 92 -8.32 -15.07 -3.18
C ARG A 92 -7.20 -16.00 -2.70
N MET A 93 -6.03 -15.96 -3.33
CA MET A 93 -4.89 -16.84 -3.06
C MET A 93 -5.21 -18.34 -3.26
N THR A 94 -6.23 -18.68 -4.05
CA THR A 94 -6.57 -20.06 -4.39
C THR A 94 -5.80 -20.50 -5.65
N MET A 95 -4.48 -20.61 -5.52
CA MET A 95 -3.55 -20.80 -6.65
C MET A 95 -3.85 -22.00 -7.56
N PRO A 96 -4.25 -23.19 -7.06
CA PRO A 96 -4.62 -24.30 -7.93
C PRO A 96 -5.80 -23.99 -8.86
N MET A 97 -6.83 -23.28 -8.35
CA MET A 97 -7.98 -22.86 -9.15
C MET A 97 -7.58 -21.81 -10.18
N ALA A 98 -6.78 -20.82 -9.78
CA ALA A 98 -6.25 -19.82 -10.70
C ALA A 98 -5.43 -20.48 -11.84
N GLY A 99 -4.53 -21.40 -11.51
CA GLY A 99 -3.72 -22.13 -12.49
C GLY A 99 -4.54 -22.95 -13.47
N GLY A 100 -5.59 -23.64 -13.01
CA GLY A 100 -6.50 -24.37 -13.88
C GLY A 100 -7.23 -23.48 -14.90
N TRP A 101 -7.68 -22.30 -14.46
CA TRP A 101 -8.34 -21.33 -15.34
C TRP A 101 -7.36 -20.61 -16.29
N ILE A 102 -6.11 -20.39 -15.88
CA ILE A 102 -5.04 -19.93 -16.78
C ILE A 102 -4.82 -20.94 -17.91
N ALA A 103 -4.64 -22.22 -17.57
CA ALA A 103 -4.46 -23.28 -18.56
C ALA A 103 -5.66 -23.39 -19.52
N ARG A 104 -6.87 -23.17 -19.01
CA ARG A 104 -8.10 -23.12 -19.82
C ARG A 104 -8.10 -21.94 -20.79
N ALA A 105 -7.70 -20.76 -20.35
CA ALA A 105 -7.58 -19.58 -21.20
C ALA A 105 -6.52 -19.79 -22.30
N GLU A 106 -5.38 -20.39 -21.95
CA GLU A 106 -4.33 -20.78 -22.90
C GLU A 106 -4.83 -21.77 -23.95
N GLU A 107 -5.54 -22.82 -23.54
CA GLU A 107 -6.14 -23.82 -24.45
C GLU A 107 -7.14 -23.19 -25.42
N LEU A 108 -7.99 -22.28 -24.93
CA LEU A 108 -8.94 -21.55 -25.76
C LEU A 108 -8.24 -20.68 -26.81
N ALA A 109 -7.10 -20.09 -26.45
CA ALA A 109 -6.33 -19.17 -27.28
C ALA A 109 -5.25 -19.82 -28.17
N ALA A 110 -4.93 -21.11 -27.97
CA ALA A 110 -3.81 -21.78 -28.62
C ALA A 110 -3.84 -21.76 -30.17
N GLY A 111 -5.04 -21.67 -30.76
CA GLY A 111 -5.23 -21.66 -32.22
C GLY A 111 -5.03 -20.29 -32.89
N ASP A 112 -4.90 -19.21 -32.11
CA ASP A 112 -4.78 -17.86 -32.65
C ASP A 112 -3.89 -16.97 -31.75
N PRO A 113 -2.63 -16.70 -32.15
CA PRO A 113 -1.70 -15.88 -31.39
C PRO A 113 -2.07 -14.39 -31.37
N THR A 114 -3.06 -13.97 -32.17
CA THR A 114 -3.50 -12.58 -32.24
C THR A 114 -4.56 -12.22 -31.18
N MET A 115 -5.12 -13.22 -30.48
CA MET A 115 -6.14 -13.01 -29.46
C MET A 115 -5.63 -12.10 -28.32
N PRO A 116 -6.41 -11.10 -27.87
CA PRO A 116 -5.98 -10.15 -26.83
C PRO A 116 -5.61 -10.79 -25.49
N VAL A 117 -6.19 -11.95 -25.16
CA VAL A 117 -5.93 -12.68 -23.91
C VAL A 117 -4.45 -13.04 -23.72
N HIS A 118 -3.67 -13.21 -24.80
CA HIS A 118 -2.23 -13.49 -24.71
C HIS A 118 -1.47 -12.38 -23.97
N GLY A 119 -1.91 -11.13 -24.08
CA GLY A 119 -1.31 -10.02 -23.36
C GLY A 119 -1.50 -10.13 -21.85
N TYR A 120 -2.69 -10.51 -21.41
CA TYR A 120 -3.01 -10.73 -20.00
C TYR A 120 -2.36 -12.01 -19.44
N LEU A 121 -2.22 -13.05 -20.27
CA LEU A 121 -1.47 -14.25 -19.92
C LEU A 121 0.02 -13.96 -19.76
N ALA A 122 0.61 -13.15 -20.65
CA ALA A 122 1.98 -12.67 -20.49
C ALA A 122 2.13 -11.84 -19.21
N TYR A 123 1.21 -10.90 -18.96
CA TYR A 123 1.20 -10.09 -17.74
C TYR A 123 1.17 -10.93 -16.46
N ILE A 124 0.28 -11.93 -16.34
CA ILE A 124 0.19 -12.75 -15.13
C ILE A 124 1.42 -13.64 -14.95
N ARG A 125 2.02 -14.16 -16.04
CA ARG A 125 3.31 -14.86 -15.98
C ARG A 125 4.43 -13.94 -15.47
N GLY A 126 4.45 -12.69 -15.94
CA GLY A 126 5.38 -11.67 -15.47
C GLY A 126 5.22 -11.39 -13.98
N SER A 127 3.97 -11.22 -13.51
CA SER A 127 3.67 -11.08 -12.08
C SER A 127 4.14 -12.29 -11.27
N MET A 128 3.91 -13.51 -11.73
CA MET A 128 4.37 -14.73 -11.04
C MET A 128 5.89 -14.84 -10.98
N ALA A 129 6.60 -14.48 -12.06
CA ALA A 129 8.06 -14.45 -12.08
C ALA A 129 8.61 -13.39 -11.12
N LEU A 130 7.96 -12.22 -11.07
CA LEU A 130 8.30 -11.15 -10.14
C LEU A 130 8.17 -11.58 -8.67
N HIS A 131 7.09 -12.29 -8.31
CA HIS A 131 6.92 -12.87 -6.97
C HIS A 131 7.97 -13.94 -6.64
N GLN A 132 8.54 -14.60 -7.65
CA GLN A 132 9.63 -15.57 -7.50
C GLN A 132 11.02 -14.92 -7.54
N HIS A 133 11.09 -13.59 -7.63
CA HIS A 133 12.32 -12.82 -7.82
C HIS A 133 13.11 -13.18 -9.10
N ASP A 134 12.44 -13.75 -10.10
CA ASP A 134 13.01 -13.93 -11.45
C ASP A 134 12.77 -12.65 -12.27
N PHE A 135 13.62 -11.66 -12.04
CA PHE A 135 13.49 -10.33 -12.65
C PHE A 135 13.66 -10.35 -14.17
N ASP A 136 14.48 -11.26 -14.70
CA ASP A 136 14.70 -11.39 -16.14
C ASP A 136 13.46 -11.95 -16.83
N ALA A 137 12.90 -13.05 -16.30
CA ALA A 137 11.67 -13.62 -16.84
C ALA A 137 10.48 -12.66 -16.67
N ALA A 138 10.40 -11.96 -15.54
CA ALA A 138 9.37 -10.95 -15.31
C ALA A 138 9.44 -9.82 -16.34
N THR A 139 10.64 -9.27 -16.58
CA THR A 139 10.86 -8.21 -17.57
C THR A 139 10.44 -8.67 -18.97
N ALA A 140 10.86 -9.86 -19.40
CA ALA A 140 10.52 -10.39 -20.72
C ALA A 140 9.00 -10.56 -20.90
N CYS A 141 8.31 -11.03 -19.86
CA CYS A 141 6.85 -11.19 -19.88
C CYS A 141 6.11 -9.83 -19.95
N PHE A 142 6.57 -8.82 -19.19
CA PHE A 142 5.96 -7.49 -19.27
C PHE A 142 6.24 -6.79 -20.59
N ASP A 143 7.40 -7.01 -21.20
CA ASP A 143 7.70 -6.53 -22.56
C ASP A 143 6.80 -7.17 -23.61
N GLU A 144 6.55 -8.48 -23.51
CA GLU A 144 5.57 -9.17 -24.36
C GLU A 144 4.17 -8.56 -24.17
N ALA A 145 3.73 -8.37 -22.93
CA ALA A 145 2.43 -7.78 -22.63
C ALA A 145 2.29 -6.35 -23.16
N LEU A 146 3.34 -5.51 -23.05
CA LEU A 146 3.39 -4.15 -23.61
C LEU A 146 3.32 -4.16 -25.14
N ALA A 147 4.03 -5.08 -25.80
CA ALA A 147 3.98 -5.21 -27.25
C ALA A 147 2.58 -5.63 -27.74
N ILE A 148 1.90 -6.51 -27.00
CA ILE A 148 0.52 -6.91 -27.29
C ILE A 148 -0.44 -5.74 -27.04
N ALA A 149 -0.30 -5.04 -25.92
CA ALA A 149 -1.11 -3.85 -25.59
C ALA A 149 -1.00 -2.76 -26.66
N ALA A 150 0.21 -2.51 -27.17
CA ALA A 150 0.44 -1.55 -28.26
C ALA A 150 -0.27 -1.97 -29.57
N ARG A 151 -0.31 -3.28 -29.87
CA ARG A 151 -0.97 -3.81 -31.07
C ARG A 151 -2.50 -3.78 -30.95
N THR A 152 -3.04 -4.04 -29.77
CA THR A 152 -4.50 -4.08 -29.53
C THR A 152 -5.08 -2.71 -29.15
N GLY A 153 -4.25 -1.75 -28.76
CA GLY A 153 -4.68 -0.48 -28.20
C GLY A 153 -5.21 -0.58 -26.77
N ASP A 154 -4.92 -1.69 -26.06
CA ASP A 154 -5.37 -1.91 -24.68
C ASP A 154 -4.54 -1.09 -23.69
N ARG A 155 -5.09 0.06 -23.28
CA ARG A 155 -4.44 0.99 -22.34
C ARG A 155 -4.35 0.44 -20.92
N ASP A 156 -5.29 -0.40 -20.51
CA ASP A 156 -5.30 -0.99 -19.16
C ASP A 156 -4.15 -1.97 -19.01
N LEU A 157 -3.96 -2.85 -20.01
CA LEU A 157 -2.84 -3.77 -20.05
C LEU A 157 -1.51 -3.01 -20.14
N ALA A 158 -1.44 -1.95 -20.95
CA ALA A 158 -0.23 -1.14 -21.08
C ALA A 158 0.18 -0.53 -19.74
N ALA A 159 -0.75 0.14 -19.04
CA ALA A 159 -0.47 0.79 -17.77
C ALA A 159 -0.07 -0.21 -16.68
N ARG A 160 -0.77 -1.35 -16.56
CA ARG A 160 -0.44 -2.39 -15.58
C ARG A 160 0.94 -3.01 -15.83
N SER A 161 1.24 -3.36 -17.09
CA SER A 161 2.54 -3.93 -17.45
C SER A 161 3.69 -2.94 -17.30
N LEU A 162 3.46 -1.66 -17.63
CA LEU A 162 4.46 -0.60 -17.45
C LEU A 162 4.79 -0.39 -15.98
N HIS A 163 3.75 -0.35 -15.14
CA HIS A 163 3.88 -0.25 -13.68
C HIS A 163 4.67 -1.42 -13.10
N ASP A 164 4.27 -2.67 -13.40
CA ASP A 164 4.93 -3.85 -12.85
C ASP A 164 6.35 -4.06 -13.41
N LYS A 165 6.62 -3.66 -14.65
CA LYS A 165 7.99 -3.58 -15.17
C LYS A 165 8.83 -2.56 -14.38
N GLY A 166 8.24 -1.42 -14.04
CA GLY A 166 8.86 -0.44 -13.16
C GLY A 166 9.22 -1.05 -11.79
N ARG A 167 8.31 -1.83 -11.21
CA ARG A 167 8.55 -2.55 -9.94
C ARG A 167 9.73 -3.52 -10.04
N VAL A 168 9.80 -4.31 -11.12
CA VAL A 168 10.95 -5.18 -11.39
C VAL A 168 12.26 -4.39 -11.39
N LEU A 169 12.30 -3.24 -12.07
CA LEU A 169 13.49 -2.40 -12.12
C LEU A 169 13.88 -1.87 -10.73
N CYS A 170 12.91 -1.40 -9.93
CA CYS A 170 13.18 -0.94 -8.57
C CYS A 170 13.77 -2.04 -7.69
N TRP A 171 13.18 -3.24 -7.71
CA TRP A 171 13.68 -4.37 -6.91
C TRP A 171 14.98 -4.98 -7.43
N ASN A 172 15.32 -4.72 -8.69
CA ASN A 172 16.62 -5.05 -9.29
C ASN A 172 17.65 -3.90 -9.18
N GLY A 173 17.42 -2.93 -8.28
CA GLY A 173 18.36 -1.84 -7.97
C GLY A 173 18.40 -0.68 -8.97
N ARG A 174 17.55 -0.68 -10.00
CA ARG A 174 17.43 0.38 -11.01
C ARG A 174 16.30 1.35 -10.65
N LEU A 175 16.43 1.95 -9.48
CA LEU A 175 15.38 2.74 -8.82
C LEU A 175 14.82 3.86 -9.68
N ALA A 176 15.68 4.77 -10.17
CA ALA A 176 15.25 5.93 -10.94
C ALA A 176 14.51 5.54 -12.24
N GLU A 177 14.99 4.50 -12.93
CA GLU A 177 14.36 4.01 -14.15
C GLU A 177 13.01 3.34 -13.86
N GLY A 178 12.94 2.52 -12.80
CA GLY A 178 11.69 1.87 -12.41
C GLY A 178 10.61 2.85 -11.99
N LEU A 179 10.98 3.84 -11.18
CA LEU A 179 10.11 4.91 -10.72
C LEU A 179 9.57 5.75 -11.88
N ALA A 180 10.37 6.04 -12.91
CA ALA A 180 9.91 6.76 -14.09
C ALA A 180 8.80 6.01 -14.86
N LEU A 181 8.91 4.67 -14.99
CA LEU A 181 7.86 3.86 -15.64
C LEU A 181 6.57 3.83 -14.82
N MET A 182 6.68 3.74 -13.49
CA MET A 182 5.51 3.78 -12.60
C MET A 182 4.83 5.13 -12.61
N ASP A 183 5.59 6.24 -12.63
CA ASP A 183 5.03 7.59 -12.74
C ASP A 183 4.29 7.79 -14.08
N GLU A 184 4.80 7.23 -15.19
CA GLU A 184 4.10 7.25 -16.48
C GLU A 184 2.78 6.47 -16.43
N ALA A 185 2.77 5.29 -15.79
CA ALA A 185 1.53 4.54 -15.57
C ALA A 185 0.52 5.32 -14.70
N MET A 186 1.02 6.02 -13.67
CA MET A 186 0.20 6.89 -12.82
C MET A 186 -0.43 8.05 -13.59
N VAL A 187 0.27 8.64 -14.56
CA VAL A 187 -0.30 9.69 -15.42
C VAL A 187 -1.52 9.17 -16.16
N ALA A 188 -1.45 7.98 -16.76
CA ALA A 188 -2.60 7.37 -17.43
C ALA A 188 -3.78 7.13 -16.47
N ALA A 189 -3.49 6.69 -15.24
CA ALA A 189 -4.51 6.49 -14.21
C ALA A 189 -5.20 7.81 -13.84
N VAL A 190 -4.46 8.88 -13.54
CA VAL A 190 -5.03 10.17 -13.10
C VAL A 190 -5.61 11.02 -14.24
N ALA A 191 -5.23 10.73 -15.49
CA ALA A 191 -5.85 11.32 -16.68
C ALA A 191 -7.30 10.86 -16.88
N GLY A 192 -7.69 9.72 -16.31
CA GLY A 192 -9.00 9.09 -16.54
C GLY A 192 -9.06 8.31 -17.85
N ASP A 193 -7.91 7.92 -18.40
CA ASP A 193 -7.78 7.16 -19.65
C ASP A 193 -7.95 5.64 -19.47
N LEU A 194 -8.00 5.18 -18.22
CA LEU A 194 -8.05 3.77 -17.85
C LEU A 194 -9.42 3.36 -17.29
N HIS A 195 -9.74 2.08 -17.43
CA HIS A 195 -10.86 1.50 -16.71
C HIS A 195 -10.64 1.63 -15.18
N PRO A 196 -11.68 1.90 -14.35
CA PRO A 196 -11.49 2.17 -12.93
C PRO A 196 -10.78 1.06 -12.16
N ALA A 197 -10.95 -0.21 -12.56
CA ALA A 197 -10.23 -1.33 -11.94
C ALA A 197 -8.71 -1.30 -12.23
N ALA A 198 -8.31 -0.91 -13.44
CA ALA A 198 -6.90 -0.78 -13.81
C ALA A 198 -6.27 0.45 -13.14
N ALA A 199 -6.97 1.59 -13.14
CA ALA A 199 -6.55 2.78 -12.42
C ALA A 199 -6.36 2.51 -10.92
N GLY A 200 -7.30 1.80 -10.30
CA GLY A 200 -7.22 1.38 -8.90
C GLY A 200 -6.02 0.49 -8.61
N TYR A 201 -5.73 -0.48 -9.50
CA TYR A 201 -4.54 -1.33 -9.39
C TYR A 201 -3.24 -0.53 -9.43
N VAL A 202 -3.06 0.30 -10.47
CA VAL A 202 -1.86 1.11 -10.67
C VAL A 202 -1.64 2.03 -9.48
N TYR A 203 -2.70 2.71 -9.02
CA TYR A 203 -2.64 3.55 -7.84
C TYR A 203 -2.30 2.76 -6.56
N CYS A 204 -3.06 1.71 -6.19
CA CYS A 204 -2.79 1.01 -4.93
C CYS A 204 -1.37 0.40 -4.94
N SER A 205 -0.91 -0.16 -6.08
CA SER A 205 0.45 -0.70 -6.18
C SER A 205 1.53 0.38 -6.17
N MET A 206 1.27 1.58 -6.70
CA MET A 206 2.20 2.69 -6.60
C MET A 206 2.43 3.10 -5.15
N ILE A 207 1.36 3.17 -4.35
CA ILE A 207 1.49 3.52 -2.94
C ILE A 207 2.22 2.42 -2.17
N ASP A 208 1.92 1.15 -2.43
CA ASP A 208 2.67 0.02 -1.86
C ASP A 208 4.18 0.14 -2.12
N VAL A 209 4.58 0.44 -3.34
CA VAL A 209 6.00 0.63 -3.71
C VAL A 209 6.61 1.85 -3.01
N CYS A 210 5.90 2.97 -2.99
CA CYS A 210 6.37 4.16 -2.28
C CYS A 210 6.54 3.89 -0.77
N SER A 211 5.63 3.15 -0.15
CA SER A 211 5.75 2.74 1.25
C SER A 211 6.98 1.86 1.46
N HIS A 212 7.26 0.89 0.57
CA HIS A 212 8.48 0.04 0.63
C HIS A 212 9.78 0.81 0.39
N LEU A 213 9.76 1.89 -0.38
CA LEU A 213 10.93 2.73 -0.66
C LEU A 213 11.07 3.90 0.33
N GLY A 214 10.07 4.14 1.18
CA GLY A 214 9.99 5.34 2.01
C GLY A 214 9.84 6.63 1.20
N ASP A 215 9.31 6.59 -0.02
CA ASP A 215 9.05 7.77 -0.87
C ASP A 215 7.66 8.36 -0.57
N TYR A 216 7.50 8.86 0.65
CA TYR A 216 6.23 9.39 1.13
C TYR A 216 5.77 10.65 0.40
N ARG A 217 6.72 11.47 -0.09
CA ARG A 217 6.40 12.68 -0.86
C ARG A 217 5.69 12.32 -2.15
N ARG A 218 6.26 11.40 -2.93
CA ARG A 218 5.65 10.91 -4.16
C ARG A 218 4.30 10.25 -3.90
N SER A 219 4.23 9.44 -2.84
CA SER A 219 2.99 8.81 -2.38
C SER A 219 1.89 9.86 -2.15
N ALA A 220 2.19 10.94 -1.42
CA ALA A 220 1.25 12.03 -1.16
C ALA A 220 0.80 12.77 -2.43
N GLU A 221 1.74 13.10 -3.34
CA GLU A 221 1.46 13.77 -4.61
C GLU A 221 0.48 12.94 -5.47
N TRP A 222 0.73 11.64 -5.59
CA TRP A 222 -0.11 10.73 -6.35
C TRP A 222 -1.47 10.47 -5.67
N THR A 223 -1.52 10.32 -4.35
CA THR A 223 -2.78 10.23 -3.61
C THR A 223 -3.65 11.47 -3.80
N ALA A 224 -3.07 12.66 -3.76
CA ALA A 224 -3.80 13.90 -4.00
C ALA A 224 -4.33 13.99 -5.43
N ALA A 225 -3.55 13.54 -6.42
CA ALA A 225 -3.99 13.50 -7.83
C ALA A 225 -5.14 12.51 -8.06
N THR A 226 -5.06 11.31 -7.49
CA THR A 226 -6.13 10.31 -7.57
C THR A 226 -7.41 10.79 -6.85
N ALA A 227 -7.28 11.44 -5.69
CA ALA A 227 -8.44 12.00 -4.97
C ALA A 227 -9.21 13.01 -5.83
N ARG A 228 -8.50 13.94 -6.49
CA ARG A 228 -9.11 14.91 -7.42
C ARG A 228 -9.79 14.24 -8.61
N LEU A 229 -9.21 13.15 -9.13
CA LEU A 229 -9.85 12.36 -10.20
C LEU A 229 -11.16 11.74 -9.70
N CYS A 230 -11.14 11.06 -8.56
CA CYS A 230 -12.32 10.41 -7.99
C CYS A 230 -13.44 11.42 -7.75
N GLU A 231 -13.11 12.59 -7.18
CA GLU A 231 -14.05 13.71 -7.04
C GLU A 231 -14.62 14.16 -8.39
N ARG A 232 -13.77 14.38 -9.39
CA ARG A 232 -14.22 14.82 -10.73
C ARG A 232 -15.12 13.81 -11.41
N LEU A 233 -14.82 12.52 -11.29
CA LEU A 233 -15.58 11.43 -11.90
C LEU A 233 -16.73 10.94 -11.02
N GLN A 234 -16.91 11.49 -9.81
CA GLN A 234 -17.90 11.02 -8.84
C GLN A 234 -17.77 9.52 -8.53
N ILE A 235 -16.55 9.01 -8.61
CA ILE A 235 -16.22 7.64 -8.20
C ILE A 235 -16.04 7.65 -6.68
N PRO A 236 -16.65 6.71 -5.93
CA PRO A 236 -16.28 6.49 -4.54
C PRO A 236 -14.77 6.27 -4.43
N GLY A 237 -14.04 7.28 -3.97
CA GLY A 237 -12.58 7.25 -3.90
C GLY A 237 -12.10 6.31 -2.79
N PHE A 238 -11.03 5.56 -3.07
CA PHE A 238 -10.28 4.72 -2.13
C PHE A 238 -11.15 3.74 -1.31
N THR A 239 -11.45 2.57 -1.85
CA THR A 239 -12.12 1.47 -1.13
C THR A 239 -11.14 0.36 -0.77
N GLY A 240 -11.43 -0.41 0.29
CA GLY A 240 -10.64 -1.58 0.66
C GLY A 240 -9.18 -1.25 1.02
N ILE A 241 -8.22 -1.95 0.41
CA ILE A 241 -6.78 -1.84 0.78
C ILE A 241 -6.21 -0.44 0.57
N CYS A 242 -6.72 0.27 -0.43
CA CYS A 242 -6.31 1.64 -0.73
C CYS A 242 -6.61 2.62 0.45
N ARG A 243 -7.56 2.31 1.34
CA ARG A 243 -7.77 3.08 2.57
C ARG A 243 -6.66 2.91 3.60
N VAL A 244 -6.06 1.72 3.68
CA VAL A 244 -4.97 1.44 4.62
C VAL A 244 -3.74 2.27 4.26
N HIS A 245 -3.39 2.30 2.97
CA HIS A 245 -2.33 3.16 2.46
C HIS A 245 -2.59 4.65 2.71
N ARG A 246 -3.84 5.09 2.55
CA ARG A 246 -4.23 6.46 2.89
C ARG A 246 -4.10 6.75 4.39
N ALA A 247 -4.44 5.79 5.25
CA ALA A 247 -4.28 5.90 6.70
C ALA A 247 -2.82 6.08 7.09
N GLU A 248 -1.88 5.34 6.48
CA GLU A 248 -0.43 5.49 6.73
C GLU A 248 0.02 6.93 6.42
N LEU A 249 -0.37 7.47 5.27
CA LEU A 249 -0.03 8.85 4.88
C LEU A 249 -0.69 9.89 5.80
N LEU A 250 -1.97 9.75 6.11
CA LEU A 250 -2.67 10.67 7.03
C LEU A 250 -2.02 10.66 8.42
N ARG A 251 -1.62 9.48 8.90
CA ARG A 251 -0.90 9.34 10.18
C ARG A 251 0.44 10.06 10.14
N LEU A 252 1.21 9.89 9.06
CA LEU A 252 2.50 10.56 8.87
C LEU A 252 2.34 12.08 8.86
N HIS A 253 1.35 12.62 8.16
CA HIS A 253 1.05 14.06 8.10
C HIS A 253 0.35 14.61 9.36
N GLY A 254 0.18 13.80 10.40
CA GLY A 254 -0.41 14.23 11.67
C GLY A 254 -1.94 14.31 11.70
N ASN A 255 -2.65 13.93 10.62
CA ASN A 255 -4.10 13.88 10.61
C ASN A 255 -4.60 12.52 11.16
N TRP A 256 -4.41 12.31 12.45
CA TRP A 256 -4.65 11.04 13.13
C TRP A 256 -6.12 10.61 13.22
N PRO A 257 -7.10 11.51 13.46
CA PRO A 257 -8.51 11.12 13.45
C PRO A 257 -8.95 10.56 12.10
N ASP A 258 -8.60 11.25 11.00
CA ASP A 258 -8.94 10.79 9.66
C ASP A 258 -8.16 9.52 9.29
N ALA A 259 -6.90 9.38 9.74
CA ALA A 259 -6.11 8.17 9.54
C ALA A 259 -6.81 6.94 10.16
N GLU A 260 -7.25 7.07 11.41
CA GLU A 260 -7.95 5.99 12.10
C GLU A 260 -9.31 5.70 11.46
N GLU A 261 -10.06 6.74 11.06
CA GLU A 261 -11.34 6.57 10.35
C GLU A 261 -11.15 5.77 9.06
N GLN A 262 -10.15 6.10 8.23
CA GLN A 262 -9.86 5.37 7.01
C GLN A 262 -9.50 3.91 7.29
N ALA A 263 -8.68 3.64 8.30
CA ALA A 263 -8.31 2.28 8.67
C ALA A 263 -9.51 1.47 9.19
N ARG A 264 -10.43 2.09 9.96
CA ARG A 264 -11.66 1.45 10.42
C ARG A 264 -12.63 1.15 9.27
N LEU A 265 -12.81 2.08 8.34
CA LEU A 265 -13.59 1.84 7.11
C LEU A 265 -12.99 0.69 6.29
N ALA A 266 -11.65 0.59 6.23
CA ALA A 266 -10.98 -0.55 5.59
C ALA A 266 -11.37 -1.88 6.27
N CYS A 267 -11.38 -1.92 7.60
CA CYS A 267 -11.80 -3.12 8.36
C CYS A 267 -13.23 -3.57 8.01
N ASP A 268 -14.14 -2.64 7.72
CA ASP A 268 -15.53 -2.95 7.36
C ASP A 268 -15.68 -3.37 5.88
N GLU A 269 -14.86 -2.83 4.98
CA GLU A 269 -14.97 -3.03 3.53
C GLU A 269 -14.21 -4.26 3.02
N LEU A 270 -13.00 -4.51 3.54
CA LEU A 270 -12.12 -5.58 3.08
C LEU A 270 -12.79 -6.97 3.11
N PRO A 271 -13.54 -7.37 4.16
CA PRO A 271 -14.24 -8.65 4.18
C PRO A 271 -15.32 -8.77 3.10
N LYS A 272 -16.01 -7.67 2.79
CA LYS A 272 -17.09 -7.65 1.77
C LYS A 272 -16.55 -7.95 0.37
N SER A 273 -15.28 -7.66 0.13
CA SER A 273 -14.60 -7.90 -1.15
C SER A 273 -13.70 -9.15 -1.13
N ASN A 274 -13.80 -10.01 -0.11
CA ASN A 274 -12.94 -11.19 0.11
C ASN A 274 -11.43 -10.86 0.26
N PHE A 275 -11.07 -9.64 0.64
CA PHE A 275 -9.70 -9.19 0.88
C PHE A 275 -9.31 -9.27 2.37
N VAL A 276 -9.63 -10.39 3.03
CA VAL A 276 -9.47 -10.57 4.49
C VAL A 276 -8.02 -10.38 4.96
N PHE A 277 -7.03 -10.72 4.13
CA PHE A 277 -5.61 -10.56 4.46
C PHE A 277 -5.19 -9.10 4.65
N GLY A 278 -5.92 -8.13 4.07
CA GLY A 278 -5.66 -6.70 4.27
C GLY A 278 -6.01 -6.20 5.68
N LEU A 279 -6.77 -6.98 6.46
CA LEU A 279 -7.20 -6.58 7.81
C LEU A 279 -6.03 -6.40 8.77
N GLY A 280 -4.98 -7.22 8.63
CA GLY A 280 -3.78 -7.10 9.45
C GLY A 280 -3.19 -5.68 9.38
N HIS A 281 -3.01 -5.18 8.15
CA HIS A 281 -2.49 -3.84 7.90
C HIS A 281 -3.42 -2.74 8.39
N ALA A 282 -4.73 -2.89 8.23
CA ALA A 282 -5.70 -1.93 8.73
C ALA A 282 -5.64 -1.82 10.28
N PHE A 283 -5.61 -2.95 10.98
CA PHE A 283 -5.47 -2.96 12.44
C PHE A 283 -4.12 -2.43 12.92
N TYR A 284 -3.05 -2.66 12.18
CA TYR A 284 -1.73 -2.10 12.48
C TYR A 284 -1.74 -0.56 12.43
N GLU A 285 -2.35 0.04 11.42
CA GLU A 285 -2.44 1.51 11.34
C GLU A 285 -3.29 2.09 12.48
N ILE A 286 -4.38 1.42 12.88
CA ILE A 286 -5.15 1.79 14.08
C ILE A 286 -4.25 1.74 15.32
N ALA A 287 -3.44 0.68 15.45
CA ALA A 287 -2.54 0.50 16.58
C ALA A 287 -1.47 1.60 16.65
N GLU A 288 -0.88 1.98 15.52
CA GLU A 288 0.11 3.06 15.45
C GLU A 288 -0.49 4.42 15.81
N VAL A 289 -1.69 4.75 15.31
CA VAL A 289 -2.40 5.97 15.71
C VAL A 289 -2.65 5.98 17.23
N ARG A 290 -3.23 4.90 17.77
CA ARG A 290 -3.56 4.81 19.20
C ARG A 290 -2.31 4.87 20.09
N ARG A 291 -1.22 4.22 19.69
CA ARG A 291 0.06 4.28 20.40
C ARG A 291 0.59 5.71 20.47
N ARG A 292 0.55 6.45 19.37
CA ARG A 292 1.03 7.85 19.30
C ARG A 292 0.13 8.82 20.07
N MET A 293 -1.18 8.56 20.11
CA MET A 293 -2.13 9.32 20.95
C MET A 293 -1.93 9.07 22.45
N GLY A 294 -1.30 7.95 22.83
CA GLY A 294 -1.11 7.53 24.22
C GLY A 294 -2.21 6.59 24.76
N ASP A 295 -3.12 6.12 23.91
CA ASP A 295 -4.14 5.13 24.25
C ASP A 295 -3.53 3.72 24.14
N LEU A 296 -2.72 3.37 25.16
CA LEU A 296 -1.87 2.17 25.13
C LEU A 296 -2.67 0.87 25.13
N ASP A 297 -3.83 0.84 25.79
CA ASP A 297 -4.70 -0.35 25.85
C ASP A 297 -5.37 -0.60 24.49
N ALA A 298 -5.88 0.46 23.83
CA ALA A 298 -6.44 0.32 22.49
C ALA A 298 -5.38 -0.04 21.46
N ALA A 299 -4.16 0.51 21.59
CA ALA A 299 -3.03 0.15 20.76
C ALA A 299 -2.67 -1.34 20.91
N GLU A 300 -2.60 -1.85 22.14
CA GLU A 300 -2.32 -3.27 22.41
C GLU A 300 -3.37 -4.19 21.78
N ALA A 301 -4.65 -3.85 21.94
CA ALA A 301 -5.76 -4.61 21.36
C ALA A 301 -5.68 -4.62 19.82
N ALA A 302 -5.39 -3.48 19.19
CA ALA A 302 -5.26 -3.36 17.75
C ALA A 302 -4.04 -4.13 17.20
N TYR A 303 -2.89 -4.09 17.87
CA TYR A 303 -1.74 -4.93 17.52
C TYR A 303 -2.06 -6.42 17.63
N GLY A 304 -2.80 -6.82 18.66
CA GLY A 304 -3.29 -8.19 18.80
C GLY A 304 -4.13 -8.63 17.60
N ARG A 305 -5.05 -7.77 17.15
CA ARG A 305 -5.86 -8.00 15.94
C ARG A 305 -5.02 -8.06 14.67
N ALA A 306 -4.02 -7.18 14.52
CA ALA A 306 -3.11 -7.23 13.38
C ALA A 306 -2.41 -8.60 13.28
N ASN A 307 -1.91 -9.09 14.42
CA ASN A 307 -1.27 -10.41 14.53
C ASN A 307 -2.23 -11.58 14.27
N GLU A 308 -3.48 -11.51 14.74
CA GLU A 308 -4.50 -12.53 14.44
C GLU A 308 -4.76 -12.71 12.93
N PHE A 309 -4.59 -11.64 12.15
CA PHE A 309 -4.70 -11.67 10.69
C PHE A 309 -3.35 -11.91 9.98
N GLY A 310 -2.31 -12.30 10.72
CA GLY A 310 -1.02 -12.72 10.18
C GLY A 310 -0.03 -11.62 9.86
N LEU A 311 -0.29 -10.37 10.29
CA LEU A 311 0.69 -9.29 10.18
C LEU A 311 1.53 -9.19 11.47
N GLU A 312 2.85 -9.29 11.34
CA GLU A 312 3.79 -9.10 12.46
C GLU A 312 3.65 -7.67 13.03
N PRO A 313 3.28 -7.51 14.32
CA PRO A 313 3.04 -6.20 14.92
C PRO A 313 4.32 -5.41 15.26
N GLU A 314 5.49 -6.00 15.11
CA GLU A 314 6.77 -5.28 15.29
C GLU A 314 7.07 -4.30 14.13
N PRO A 315 7.81 -3.20 14.37
CA PRO A 315 8.36 -2.76 15.66
C PRO A 315 7.37 -2.05 16.59
N GLY A 316 6.13 -1.83 16.13
CA GLY A 316 5.12 -1.05 16.82
C GLY A 316 4.79 -1.59 18.21
N LEU A 317 4.73 -2.92 18.36
CA LEU A 317 4.53 -3.58 19.64
C LEU A 317 5.67 -3.32 20.62
N SER A 318 6.94 -3.38 20.20
CA SER A 318 8.06 -3.06 21.08
C SER A 318 8.09 -1.58 21.51
N LEU A 319 7.74 -0.66 20.60
CA LEU A 319 7.56 0.75 20.96
C LEU A 319 6.41 0.96 21.95
N LEU A 320 5.34 0.19 21.85
CA LEU A 320 4.26 0.17 22.84
C LEU A 320 4.75 -0.36 24.19
N ARG A 321 5.56 -1.42 24.22
CA ARG A 321 6.18 -1.93 25.46
C ARG A 321 7.06 -0.89 26.13
N MET A 322 7.80 -0.09 25.36
CA MET A 322 8.55 1.06 25.89
C MET A 322 7.63 2.06 26.58
N ALA A 323 6.54 2.48 25.94
CA ALA A 323 5.57 3.42 26.50
C ALA A 323 4.89 2.90 27.79
N GLN A 324 4.75 1.57 27.92
CA GLN A 324 4.20 0.91 29.11
C GLN A 324 5.24 0.66 30.21
N GLY A 325 6.48 1.16 30.07
CA GLY A 325 7.55 0.94 31.06
C GLY A 325 8.09 -0.49 31.08
N ARG A 326 7.99 -1.22 29.96
CA ARG A 326 8.45 -2.61 29.79
C ARG A 326 9.63 -2.73 28.80
N PRO A 327 10.77 -2.04 29.02
CA PRO A 327 11.85 -1.96 28.04
C PRO A 327 12.57 -3.29 27.80
N ALA A 328 12.67 -4.16 28.82
CA ALA A 328 13.26 -5.49 28.65
C ALA A 328 12.42 -6.39 27.72
N ALA A 329 11.09 -6.26 27.75
CA ALA A 329 10.20 -6.99 26.84
C ALA A 329 10.33 -6.47 25.40
N ALA A 330 10.45 -5.14 25.23
CA ALA A 330 10.72 -4.53 23.92
C ALA A 330 12.04 -5.04 23.33
N ALA A 331 13.12 -5.06 24.12
CA ALA A 331 14.42 -5.52 23.67
C ALA A 331 14.38 -6.98 23.20
N ALA A 332 13.77 -7.86 23.99
CA ALA A 332 13.64 -9.28 23.65
C ALA A 332 12.81 -9.53 22.38
N GLY A 333 11.73 -8.76 22.17
CA GLY A 333 10.89 -8.86 20.97
C GLY A 333 11.66 -8.52 19.69
N LEU A 334 12.37 -7.39 19.70
CA LEU A 334 13.19 -6.93 18.57
C LEU A 334 14.39 -7.83 18.31
N GLU A 335 15.09 -8.28 19.37
CA GLU A 335 16.24 -9.19 19.25
C GLU A 335 15.85 -10.50 18.58
N ARG A 336 14.71 -11.09 18.96
CA ARG A 336 14.19 -12.32 18.33
C ARG A 336 14.07 -12.15 16.82
N LEU A 337 13.42 -11.08 16.34
CA LEU A 337 13.20 -10.85 14.92
C LEU A 337 14.47 -10.46 14.16
N LEU A 338 15.33 -9.63 14.76
CA LEU A 338 16.56 -9.19 14.10
C LEU A 338 17.62 -10.30 13.97
N ASN A 339 17.52 -11.35 14.80
CA ASN A 339 18.32 -12.57 14.69
C ASN A 339 17.84 -13.51 13.57
N GLU A 340 16.63 -13.30 13.04
CA GLU A 340 16.12 -14.00 11.86
C GLU A 340 16.57 -13.29 10.57
N GLU A 341 16.58 -14.01 9.44
CA GLU A 341 16.89 -13.39 8.14
C GLU A 341 15.72 -12.51 7.67
N VAL A 342 15.79 -11.22 7.96
CA VAL A 342 14.84 -10.22 7.46
C VAL A 342 15.25 -9.79 6.05
N LYS A 343 14.54 -10.32 5.04
CA LYS A 343 14.87 -10.11 3.62
C LYS A 343 14.54 -8.71 3.10
N ASP A 344 13.49 -8.08 3.65
CA ASP A 344 13.08 -6.75 3.23
C ASP A 344 13.91 -5.66 3.95
N PRO A 345 14.70 -4.85 3.22
CA PRO A 345 15.55 -3.82 3.82
C PRO A 345 14.78 -2.77 4.62
N LEU A 346 13.56 -2.41 4.22
CA LEU A 346 12.78 -1.40 4.94
C LEU A 346 12.22 -1.95 6.26
N THR A 347 11.68 -3.16 6.26
CA THR A 347 11.25 -3.85 7.49
C THR A 347 12.44 -3.95 8.46
N ARG A 348 13.62 -4.35 7.95
CA ARG A 348 14.84 -4.40 8.76
C ARG A 348 15.23 -3.02 9.30
N LEU A 349 15.17 -1.98 8.48
CA LEU A 349 15.40 -0.60 8.90
C LEU A 349 14.45 -0.18 10.03
N ARG A 350 13.14 -0.42 9.89
CA ARG A 350 12.14 -0.09 10.91
C ARG A 350 12.42 -0.80 12.24
N LEU A 351 12.82 -2.07 12.20
CA LEU A 351 13.22 -2.84 13.39
C LEU A 351 14.50 -2.27 14.04
N LEU A 352 15.52 -1.95 13.25
CA LEU A 352 16.80 -1.38 13.74
C LEU A 352 16.61 -0.01 14.40
N VAL A 353 15.69 0.82 13.88
CA VAL A 353 15.34 2.12 14.50
C VAL A 353 14.80 1.91 15.91
N ALA A 354 13.82 1.00 16.05
CA ALA A 354 13.26 0.68 17.36
C ALA A 354 14.30 0.03 18.27
N GLN A 355 15.18 -0.83 17.73
CA GLN A 355 16.26 -1.46 18.51
C GLN A 355 17.21 -0.40 19.06
N ALA A 356 17.58 0.60 18.26
CA ALA A 356 18.44 1.69 18.72
C ALA A 356 17.78 2.49 19.86
N ASP A 357 16.49 2.85 19.72
CA ASP A 357 15.76 3.58 20.77
C ASP A 357 15.66 2.78 22.07
N VAL A 358 15.28 1.51 21.97
CA VAL A 358 15.20 0.61 23.13
C VAL A 358 16.57 0.45 23.79
N ALA A 359 17.62 0.17 23.00
CA ALA A 359 18.97 -0.05 23.49
C ALA A 359 19.54 1.20 24.19
N MET A 360 19.30 2.40 23.66
CA MET A 360 19.67 3.66 24.33
C MET A 360 18.93 3.81 25.67
N ALA A 361 17.65 3.49 25.72
CA ALA A 361 16.85 3.62 26.94
C ALA A 361 17.27 2.64 28.07
N ILE A 362 17.78 1.46 27.72
CA ILE A 362 18.32 0.49 28.70
C ILE A 362 19.84 0.61 28.92
N GLY A 363 20.50 1.56 28.27
CA GLY A 363 21.94 1.82 28.43
C GLY A 363 22.88 0.85 27.71
N VAL A 364 22.39 0.05 26.76
CA VAL A 364 23.20 -0.90 25.98
C VAL A 364 23.68 -0.22 24.70
N LEU A 365 24.63 0.72 24.85
CA LEU A 365 25.05 1.63 23.77
C LEU A 365 25.74 0.94 22.59
N GLU A 366 26.40 -0.21 22.81
CA GLU A 366 27.01 -1.00 21.74
C GLU A 366 25.95 -1.52 20.75
N THR A 367 24.82 -2.01 21.26
CA THR A 367 23.69 -2.45 20.43
C THR A 367 23.11 -1.27 19.64
N ALA A 368 22.94 -0.11 20.28
CA ALA A 368 22.45 1.09 19.60
C ALA A 368 23.43 1.57 18.51
N ALA A 369 24.74 1.49 18.75
CA ALA A 369 25.77 1.82 17.76
C ALA A 369 25.79 0.84 16.59
N SER A 370 25.68 -0.46 16.86
CA SER A 370 25.58 -1.48 15.81
C SER A 370 24.35 -1.24 14.93
N ALA A 371 23.18 -1.02 15.54
CA ALA A 371 21.95 -0.71 14.81
C ALA A 371 22.09 0.56 13.96
N SER A 372 22.65 1.63 14.54
CA SER A 372 22.91 2.88 13.81
C SER A 372 23.85 2.70 12.61
N ASN A 373 24.90 1.88 12.74
CA ASN A 373 25.84 1.63 11.65
C ASN A 373 25.20 0.81 10.51
N GLU A 374 24.36 -0.16 10.86
CA GLU A 374 23.64 -0.96 9.88
C GLU A 374 22.59 -0.13 9.13
N LEU A 375 21.86 0.74 9.84
CA LEU A 375 20.95 1.72 9.24
C LEU A 375 21.65 2.56 8.17
N ASP A 376 22.87 3.04 8.44
CA ASP A 376 23.66 3.80 7.46
C ASP A 376 23.99 2.97 6.20
N GLY A 377 24.15 1.66 6.33
CA GLY A 377 24.34 0.75 5.20
C GLY A 377 23.10 0.66 4.32
N ILE A 378 21.93 0.51 4.94
CA ILE A 378 20.64 0.38 4.25
C ILE A 378 20.28 1.70 3.55
N VAL A 379 20.33 2.84 4.25
CA VAL A 379 19.88 4.12 3.67
C VAL A 379 20.79 4.63 2.55
N LYS A 380 22.08 4.25 2.52
CA LYS A 380 22.97 4.57 1.39
C LYS A 380 22.51 3.94 0.07
N GLN A 381 21.75 2.86 0.13
CA GLN A 381 21.23 2.17 -1.04
C GLN A 381 19.86 2.72 -1.48
N LEU A 382 19.22 3.53 -0.64
CA LEU A 382 17.85 4.01 -0.85
C LEU A 382 17.83 5.54 -0.96
N GLU A 383 17.42 6.08 -2.11
CA GLU A 383 17.38 7.52 -2.36
C GLU A 383 16.14 8.20 -1.71
N SER A 384 15.83 7.90 -0.45
CA SER A 384 14.69 8.50 0.27
C SER A 384 15.14 9.51 1.33
N VAL A 385 14.60 10.74 1.23
CA VAL A 385 14.80 11.81 2.23
C VAL A 385 14.32 11.36 3.62
N ALA A 386 13.16 10.69 3.69
CA ALA A 386 12.58 10.21 4.94
C ALA A 386 13.51 9.21 5.64
N LEU A 387 14.05 8.24 4.89
CA LEU A 387 14.94 7.23 5.46
C LEU A 387 16.28 7.83 5.91
N HIS A 388 16.81 8.82 5.18
CA HIS A 388 17.98 9.57 5.63
C HIS A 388 17.71 10.38 6.90
N ALA A 389 16.51 10.96 7.04
CA ALA A 389 16.09 11.67 8.25
C ALA A 389 15.95 10.74 9.46
N VAL A 390 15.39 9.53 9.27
CA VAL A 390 15.36 8.46 10.29
C VAL A 390 16.76 8.13 10.80
N ALA A 391 17.70 7.84 9.89
CA ALA A 391 19.07 7.48 10.26
C ALA A 391 19.79 8.63 10.97
N ALA A 392 19.60 9.87 10.49
CA ALA A 392 20.13 11.07 11.15
C ALA A 392 19.56 11.26 12.56
N ARG A 393 18.28 11.00 12.79
CA ARG A 393 17.68 11.04 14.13
C ARG A 393 18.36 10.03 15.06
N VAL A 394 18.52 8.78 14.63
CA VAL A 394 19.16 7.71 15.42
C VAL A 394 20.61 8.09 15.76
N ARG A 395 21.41 8.53 14.79
CA ARG A 395 22.79 8.98 15.02
C ARG A 395 22.85 10.14 16.02
N GLY A 396 21.94 11.11 15.87
CA GLY A 396 21.84 12.26 16.76
C GLY A 396 21.51 11.86 18.20
N ALA A 397 20.52 11.00 18.37
CA ALA A 397 20.12 10.48 19.68
C ALA A 397 21.25 9.68 20.36
N LEU A 398 21.96 8.84 19.58
CA LEU A 398 23.09 8.06 20.08
C LEU A 398 24.24 8.96 20.56
N ARG A 399 24.65 9.94 19.75
CA ARG A 399 25.70 10.91 20.12
C ARG A 399 25.35 11.70 21.38
N LEU A 400 24.08 12.12 21.49
CA LEU A 400 23.61 12.79 22.70
C LEU A 400 23.73 11.88 23.92
N THR A 401 23.34 10.62 23.80
CA THR A 401 23.43 9.62 24.88
C THR A 401 24.88 9.29 25.25
N GLN A 402 25.81 9.35 24.28
CA GLN A 402 27.25 9.17 24.49
C GLN A 402 27.95 10.40 25.09
N GLY A 403 27.24 11.52 25.29
CA GLY A 403 27.83 12.74 25.84
C GLY A 403 28.53 13.63 24.81
N ASP A 404 28.22 13.48 23.52
CA ASP A 404 28.67 14.39 22.44
C ASP A 404 27.49 15.21 21.88
N PRO A 405 26.97 16.18 22.64
CA PRO A 405 25.80 16.96 22.22
C PRO A 405 26.08 17.88 21.02
N ARG A 406 27.34 18.31 20.81
CA ARG A 406 27.69 19.17 19.67
C ARG A 406 27.54 18.42 18.35
N SER A 407 28.07 17.21 18.27
CA SER A 407 27.91 16.38 17.07
C SER A 407 26.48 15.86 16.92
N ALA A 408 25.72 15.74 18.01
CA ALA A 408 24.29 15.40 17.98
C ALA A 408 23.46 16.49 17.28
N ILE A 409 23.66 17.77 17.61
CA ILE A 409 22.91 18.91 17.03
C ILE A 409 22.98 18.89 15.50
N ALA A 410 24.14 18.62 14.91
CA ALA A 410 24.32 18.61 13.45
C ALA A 410 23.56 17.46 12.75
N GLU A 411 23.41 16.30 13.39
CA GLU A 411 22.60 15.19 12.86
C GLU A 411 21.11 15.47 13.06
N LEU A 412 20.72 15.93 14.25
CA LEU A 412 19.32 16.19 14.59
C LEU A 412 18.72 17.33 13.75
N ARG A 413 19.50 18.36 13.38
CA ARG A 413 19.05 19.38 12.42
C ARG A 413 18.75 18.77 11.05
N ARG A 414 19.64 17.91 10.54
CA ARG A 414 19.40 17.19 9.27
C ARG A 414 18.16 16.32 9.33
N ALA A 415 17.96 15.60 10.44
CA ALA A 415 16.76 14.81 10.65
C ALA A 415 15.49 15.68 10.64
N ARG A 416 15.49 16.79 11.39
CA ARG A 416 14.38 17.74 11.45
C ARG A 416 14.05 18.28 10.06
N ASP A 417 15.06 18.76 9.33
CA ASP A 417 14.86 19.40 8.03
C ASP A 417 14.29 18.39 7.01
N GLY A 418 14.77 17.13 7.03
CA GLY A 418 14.22 16.06 6.17
C GLY A 418 12.78 15.65 6.51
N TRP A 419 12.42 15.61 7.81
CA TRP A 419 11.02 15.36 8.20
C TRP A 419 10.10 16.53 7.89
N GLN A 420 10.61 17.77 7.95
CA GLN A 420 9.86 18.95 7.55
C GLN A 420 9.59 18.98 6.04
N GLU A 421 10.53 18.51 5.22
CA GLU A 421 10.37 18.46 3.76
C GLU A 421 9.20 17.57 3.33
N ILE A 422 8.90 16.51 4.09
CA ILE A 422 7.80 15.59 3.81
C ILE A 422 6.56 15.82 4.70
N ASP A 423 6.52 16.93 5.44
CA ASP A 423 5.42 17.31 6.33
C ASP A 423 5.05 16.21 7.35
N ALA A 424 6.04 15.71 8.10
CA ALA A 424 5.87 14.72 9.16
C ALA A 424 5.95 15.37 10.57
N PRO A 425 4.88 16.03 11.07
CA PRO A 425 4.94 16.91 12.23
C PRO A 425 5.29 16.18 13.54
N TYR A 426 4.86 14.94 13.72
CA TYR A 426 5.16 14.16 14.93
C TYR A 426 6.65 13.84 15.02
N GLU A 427 7.24 13.37 13.91
CA GLU A 427 8.65 13.04 13.78
C GLU A 427 9.52 14.30 13.96
N VAL A 428 9.08 15.44 13.41
CA VAL A 428 9.71 16.75 13.65
C VAL A 428 9.71 17.09 15.14
N ALA A 429 8.57 16.93 15.83
CA ALA A 429 8.46 17.25 17.25
C ALA A 429 9.37 16.36 18.12
N GLU A 430 9.46 15.06 17.84
CA GLU A 430 10.40 14.15 18.53
C GLU A 430 11.86 14.58 18.35
N VAL A 431 12.26 14.96 17.13
CA VAL A 431 13.61 15.47 16.87
C VAL A 431 13.87 16.79 17.61
N ARG A 432 12.87 17.67 17.71
CA ARG A 432 12.98 18.93 18.47
C ARG A 432 13.18 18.69 19.96
N VAL A 433 12.57 17.66 20.55
CA VAL A 433 12.86 17.27 21.94
C VAL A 433 14.34 16.91 22.11
N LEU A 434 14.90 16.11 21.18
CA LEU A 434 16.31 15.74 21.20
C LEU A 434 17.23 16.96 21.00
N LEU A 435 16.87 17.89 20.11
CA LEU A 435 17.59 19.16 19.94
C LEU A 435 17.57 19.99 21.21
N GLY A 436 16.41 20.10 21.87
CA GLY A 436 16.27 20.80 23.15
C GLY A 436 17.22 20.25 24.21
N ARG A 437 17.26 18.92 24.37
CA ARG A 437 18.18 18.24 25.29
C ARG A 437 19.65 18.48 24.92
N ALA A 438 19.99 18.45 23.64
CA ALA A 438 21.34 18.72 23.17
C ALA A 438 21.77 20.18 23.42
N TYR A 439 20.87 21.15 23.21
CA TYR A 439 21.10 22.56 23.52
C TYR A 439 21.32 22.82 25.00
N LEU A 440 20.53 22.18 25.88
CA LEU A 440 20.76 22.24 27.33
C LEU A 440 22.15 21.72 27.69
N ALA A 441 22.57 20.60 27.09
CA ALA A 441 23.88 19.99 27.37
C ALA A 441 25.08 20.85 26.93
N VAL A 442 24.91 21.75 25.94
CA VAL A 442 25.95 22.71 25.52
C VAL A 442 25.81 24.09 26.17
N GLY A 443 24.82 24.29 27.05
CA GLY A 443 24.59 25.56 27.75
C GLY A 443 23.79 26.61 26.95
N GLU A 444 23.13 26.22 25.85
CA GLU A 444 22.31 27.10 25.01
C GLU A 444 20.83 27.08 25.45
N GLY A 445 20.56 27.60 26.66
CA GLY A 445 19.24 27.51 27.29
C GLY A 445 18.08 28.13 26.51
N GLU A 446 18.29 29.28 25.86
CA GLU A 446 17.23 29.94 25.06
C GLU A 446 16.84 29.10 23.82
N ALA A 447 17.83 28.53 23.14
CA ALA A 447 17.61 27.64 22.00
C ALA A 447 16.86 26.37 22.45
N ALA A 448 17.24 25.81 23.61
CA ALA A 448 16.55 24.65 24.16
C ALA A 448 15.07 24.91 24.45
N VAL A 449 14.76 26.04 25.12
CA VAL A 449 13.38 26.42 25.44
C VAL A 449 12.54 26.60 24.17
N MET A 450 13.11 27.19 23.12
CA MET A 450 12.42 27.36 21.84
C MET A 450 12.06 26.02 21.20
N GLU A 451 13.01 25.09 21.15
CA GLU A 451 12.79 23.77 20.55
C GLU A 451 11.76 22.94 21.33
N LEU A 452 11.88 22.89 22.67
CA LEU A 452 10.96 22.16 23.54
C LEU A 452 9.54 22.72 23.52
N ARG A 453 9.39 24.06 23.55
CA ARG A 453 8.06 24.69 23.46
C ARG A 453 7.38 24.40 22.14
N THR A 454 8.15 24.45 21.04
CA THR A 454 7.63 24.14 19.70
C THR A 454 7.21 22.67 19.61
N ALA A 455 8.03 21.75 20.14
CA ALA A 455 7.69 20.32 20.19
C ALA A 455 6.40 20.07 20.99
N ASN A 456 6.28 20.65 22.19
CA ASN A 456 5.11 20.47 23.04
C ASN A 456 3.83 20.98 22.36
N ALA A 457 3.87 22.18 21.76
CA ALA A 457 2.72 22.74 21.04
C ALA A 457 2.27 21.83 19.89
N THR A 458 3.21 21.21 19.16
CA THR A 458 2.89 20.23 18.12
C THR A 458 2.27 18.96 18.71
N PHE A 459 2.82 18.40 19.79
CA PHE A 459 2.25 17.23 20.44
C PHE A 459 0.83 17.47 20.98
N GLU A 460 0.59 18.64 21.60
CA GLU A 460 -0.75 19.05 22.06
C GLU A 460 -1.72 19.15 20.88
N HIS A 461 -1.30 19.74 19.76
CA HIS A 461 -2.14 19.87 18.56
C HIS A 461 -2.51 18.51 17.96
N LEU A 462 -1.56 17.57 17.91
CA LEU A 462 -1.78 16.22 17.40
C LEU A 462 -2.58 15.32 18.36
N GLY A 463 -2.65 15.67 19.65
CA GLY A 463 -3.23 14.82 20.69
C GLY A 463 -2.27 13.73 21.19
N ALA A 464 -0.95 13.95 21.06
CA ALA A 464 0.11 13.03 21.49
C ALA A 464 0.37 13.16 23.01
N THR A 465 -0.58 12.72 23.82
CA THR A 465 -0.64 13.02 25.28
C THR A 465 0.65 12.64 26.03
N LEU A 466 1.13 11.41 25.87
CA LEU A 466 2.36 10.94 26.53
C LEU A 466 3.61 11.74 26.10
N ALA A 467 3.69 12.11 24.83
CA ALA A 467 4.82 12.87 24.31
C ALA A 467 4.80 14.33 24.83
N ALA A 468 3.63 14.95 24.88
CA ALA A 468 3.44 16.28 25.48
C ALA A 468 3.82 16.29 26.97
N GLU A 469 3.31 15.34 27.76
CA GLU A 469 3.63 15.21 29.19
C GLU A 469 5.12 15.01 29.46
N SER A 470 5.83 14.28 28.59
CA SER A 470 7.28 14.06 28.72
C SER A 470 8.15 15.27 28.32
N THR A 471 7.57 16.26 27.64
CA THR A 471 8.25 17.43 27.07
C THR A 471 8.03 18.70 27.90
N ALA A 472 6.87 18.81 28.55
CA ALA A 472 6.53 19.87 29.50
C ALA A 472 7.46 19.89 30.71
#